data_AF-A0A954PK94-F1
#
_entry.id   AF-A0A954PK94-F1
#
_cell.length_a   1.000
_cell.length_b   1.000
_cell.length_c   1.000
_cell.angle_alpha   90.00
_cell.angle_beta   90.00
_cell.angle_gamma   90.00
#
_symmetry.space_group_name_H-M   'P 1'
#
loop_
_entity.id
_entity.type
_entity.pdbx_description
1 polymer ?
#
loop_
_entity_poly.entity_id
_entity_poly.type
_entity_poly.pdbx_seq_one_letter_code
_entity_poly.pdbx_strand_id
1 'polypeptide(L)'
;MTAVAILAYIWQRSNRVERSWKLLWYDNSVGIIAFNAFEIGWDFHDTERGDGTFLLISESRYSRNSIGADGFRIGFQLPKDLRVGQSILLRPAAVYRDDFQVVGVETLSRMAAGEFTAFRFESPQVDTLDDSFSTSSATITIKAIEKDTVTIDLELNASFRRMGLFTLDQEFTLSRH
;
A
#
# COMPACT_ATOMS: atom_id res chain seq x y z
N MET A 1 32.33 44.53 -25.10
CA MET A 1 31.18 44.35 -24.19
C MET A 1 30.07 43.80 -25.07
N THR A 2 29.60 42.55 -24.96
CA THR A 2 29.15 41.83 -23.76
C THR A 2 29.30 40.32 -24.00
N ALA A 3 29.59 39.57 -22.94
CA ALA A 3 29.82 38.13 -22.94
C ALA A 3 28.52 37.29 -22.82
N VAL A 4 28.56 36.12 -23.46
CA VAL A 4 28.16 34.77 -23.00
C VAL A 4 26.92 34.61 -22.11
N ALA A 5 25.96 33.79 -22.57
CA ALA A 5 25.67 32.47 -21.97
C ALA A 5 24.55 31.74 -22.74
N ILE A 6 24.92 30.61 -23.37
CA ILE A 6 23.98 29.52 -23.67
C ILE A 6 23.77 28.78 -22.36
N LEU A 7 22.52 28.65 -21.91
CA LEU A 7 22.12 27.64 -20.93
C LEU A 7 20.85 26.96 -21.43
N ALA A 8 21.02 25.70 -21.77
CA ALA A 8 19.97 24.73 -21.99
C ALA A 8 19.29 24.32 -20.67
N TYR A 9 18.25 23.49 -20.79
CA TYR A 9 17.72 22.58 -19.76
C TYR A 9 16.79 23.27 -18.74
N ILE A 10 15.57 22.81 -18.42
CA ILE A 10 15.10 21.43 -18.23
C ILE A 10 13.62 21.30 -18.62
N TRP A 11 13.32 20.19 -19.29
CA TRP A 11 12.01 19.61 -19.47
C TRP A 11 11.42 19.18 -18.13
N GLN A 12 10.26 19.68 -17.75
CA GLN A 12 9.44 18.95 -16.79
C GLN A 12 8.03 18.86 -17.34
N ARG A 13 7.76 17.72 -18.01
CA ARG A 13 6.41 17.20 -18.10
C ARG A 13 5.80 17.31 -16.71
N SER A 14 4.82 18.18 -16.55
CA SER A 14 3.83 18.06 -15.50
C SER A 14 3.01 16.80 -15.81
N ASN A 15 3.61 15.63 -15.59
CA ASN A 15 2.89 14.39 -15.36
C ASN A 15 2.34 14.46 -13.94
N ARG A 16 1.45 15.43 -13.68
CA ARG A 16 0.63 15.40 -12.49
C ARG A 16 -0.46 14.37 -12.77
N VAL A 17 -0.13 13.11 -12.52
CA VAL A 17 -1.15 12.10 -12.31
C VAL A 17 -1.73 12.43 -10.94
N GLU A 18 -2.93 12.99 -10.90
CA GLU A 18 -3.74 13.03 -9.69
C GLU A 18 -4.12 11.58 -9.35
N ARG A 19 -3.25 10.88 -8.62
CA ARG A 19 -3.58 9.62 -7.96
C ARG A 19 -4.17 9.96 -6.60
N SER A 20 -5.23 9.29 -6.17
CA SER A 20 -5.84 9.51 -4.87
C SER A 20 -4.89 9.03 -3.77
N TRP A 21 -4.08 9.94 -3.22
CA TRP A 21 -3.10 9.64 -2.17
C TRP A 21 -3.76 9.74 -0.79
N LYS A 22 -4.11 8.64 -0.14
CA LYS A 22 -4.14 8.60 1.33
C LYS A 22 -2.86 7.91 1.82
N LEU A 23 -1.74 8.60 1.62
CA LEU A 23 -0.42 8.25 2.14
C LEU A 23 -0.10 9.21 3.28
N LEU A 24 -0.58 8.88 4.48
CA LEU A 24 -0.32 9.67 5.69
C LEU A 24 0.69 8.94 6.56
N TRP A 25 1.71 9.65 7.02
CA TRP A 25 2.74 9.12 7.91
C TRP A 25 2.51 9.57 9.35
N TYR A 26 2.57 8.64 10.30
CA TYR A 26 2.49 8.90 11.75
C TYR A 26 1.18 9.58 12.20
N ASP A 27 0.05 9.10 11.68
CA ASP A 27 -1.29 9.60 12.02
C ASP A 27 -1.87 8.94 13.29
N ASN A 28 -1.08 8.16 14.03
CA ASN A 28 -1.53 7.33 15.15
C ASN A 28 -2.73 6.48 14.72
N SER A 29 -2.53 5.67 13.68
CA SER A 29 -3.59 4.84 13.11
C SER A 29 -3.28 3.35 13.13
N VAL A 30 -4.37 2.59 13.18
CA VAL A 30 -4.41 1.15 12.96
C VAL A 30 -5.31 0.87 11.78
N GLY A 31 -4.82 0.06 10.83
CA GLY A 31 -5.61 -0.42 9.71
C GLY A 31 -6.67 -1.41 10.15
N ILE A 32 -7.90 -1.20 9.70
CA ILE A 32 -9.00 -2.15 9.81
C ILE A 32 -9.14 -2.87 8.48
N ILE A 33 -9.14 -4.20 8.55
CA ILE A 33 -9.30 -5.09 7.42
C ILE A 33 -10.62 -5.84 7.52
N ALA A 34 -11.27 -6.07 6.39
CA ALA A 34 -12.50 -6.85 6.28
C ALA A 34 -12.25 -8.16 5.56
N PHE A 35 -12.83 -9.25 6.07
CA PHE A 35 -12.69 -10.56 5.47
C PHE A 35 -13.63 -10.69 4.28
N ASN A 36 -13.06 -10.94 3.11
CA ASN A 36 -13.82 -11.27 1.93
C ASN A 36 -13.98 -12.79 1.82
N ALA A 37 -15.18 -13.29 2.15
CA ALA A 37 -15.46 -14.73 2.12
C ALA A 37 -15.40 -15.34 0.70
N PHE A 38 -15.58 -14.53 -0.36
CA PHE A 38 -15.51 -15.01 -1.74
C PHE A 38 -14.06 -15.21 -2.21
N GLU A 39 -13.15 -14.35 -1.72
CA GLU A 39 -11.72 -14.38 -2.08
C GLU A 39 -10.86 -15.08 -1.02
N ILE A 40 -11.44 -15.39 0.15
CA ILE A 40 -10.79 -16.06 1.28
C ILE A 40 -9.55 -15.27 1.74
N GLY A 41 -9.73 -13.97 1.95
CA GLY A 41 -8.64 -13.11 2.40
C GLY A 41 -9.12 -11.78 2.92
N TRP A 42 -8.15 -11.00 3.40
CA TRP A 42 -8.39 -9.69 3.98
C TRP A 42 -8.22 -8.58 2.95
N ASP A 43 -9.07 -7.57 3.00
CA ASP A 43 -8.92 -6.33 2.25
C ASP A 43 -9.00 -5.12 3.18
N PHE A 44 -8.43 -4.00 2.77
CA PHE A 44 -8.54 -2.75 3.51
C PHE A 44 -10.00 -2.28 3.57
N HIS A 45 -10.47 -1.99 4.79
CA HIS A 45 -11.79 -1.47 5.07
C HIS A 45 -11.74 -0.01 5.54
N ASP A 46 -11.06 0.27 6.65
CA ASP A 46 -10.99 1.61 7.25
C ASP A 46 -9.74 1.79 8.13
N THR A 47 -9.58 2.94 8.76
CA THR A 47 -8.60 3.16 9.83
C THR A 47 -9.26 3.64 11.12
N GLU A 48 -8.65 3.31 12.25
CA GLU A 48 -9.01 3.88 13.55
C GLU A 48 -7.79 4.49 14.23
N ARG A 49 -8.00 5.24 15.32
CA ARG A 49 -6.89 5.76 16.14
C ARG A 49 -6.22 4.62 16.92
N GLY A 50 -4.91 4.54 16.87
CA GLY A 50 -4.10 3.60 17.63
C GLY A 50 -2.62 3.94 17.63
N ASP A 51 -1.78 3.03 18.12
CA ASP A 51 -0.36 3.31 18.38
C ASP A 51 0.57 2.87 17.25
N GLY A 52 0.32 3.37 16.04
CA GLY A 52 1.08 2.96 14.84
C GLY A 52 0.94 3.90 13.65
N THR A 53 1.35 3.42 12.48
CA THR A 53 1.19 4.10 11.20
C THR A 53 0.63 3.11 10.20
N PHE A 54 -0.60 3.33 9.75
CA PHE A 54 -1.17 2.61 8.63
C PHE A 54 -0.87 3.33 7.31
N LEU A 55 -0.33 2.60 6.33
CA LEU A 55 -0.09 3.11 4.98
C LEU A 55 -0.97 2.36 3.98
N LEU A 56 -1.66 3.09 3.10
CA LEU A 56 -2.42 2.52 2.00
C LEU A 56 -1.88 2.98 0.65
N ILE A 57 -1.25 2.09 -0.09
CA ILE A 57 -0.86 2.34 -1.48
C ILE A 57 -1.94 1.78 -2.39
N SER A 58 -2.55 2.64 -3.19
CA SER A 58 -3.55 2.22 -4.18
C SER A 58 -3.28 2.86 -5.52
N GLU A 59 -3.43 2.06 -6.58
CA GLU A 59 -3.47 2.55 -7.94
C GLU A 59 -4.64 1.91 -8.66
N SER A 60 -5.41 2.72 -9.38
CA SER A 60 -6.44 2.25 -10.29
C SER A 60 -6.27 2.95 -11.63
N ARG A 61 -6.42 2.22 -12.72
CA ARG A 61 -6.45 2.78 -14.06
C ARG A 61 -7.77 2.44 -14.73
N TYR A 62 -8.28 3.42 -15.48
CA TYR A 62 -9.37 3.21 -16.41
C TYR A 62 -8.77 3.32 -17.80
N SER A 63 -8.56 2.19 -18.47
CA SER A 63 -8.06 2.21 -19.84
C SER A 63 -9.19 2.65 -20.78
N ARG A 64 -8.97 3.72 -21.56
CA ARG A 64 -9.96 4.24 -22.53
C ARG A 64 -10.38 3.23 -23.61
N ASN A 65 -9.63 2.13 -23.78
CA ASN A 65 -9.87 1.08 -24.76
C ASN A 65 -10.26 -0.27 -24.09
N SER A 66 -10.55 -0.26 -22.79
CA SER A 66 -10.97 -1.42 -22.02
C SER A 66 -12.43 -1.26 -21.60
N ILE A 67 -13.15 -2.39 -21.49
CA ILE A 67 -14.51 -2.44 -20.93
C ILE A 67 -14.51 -2.39 -19.40
N GLY A 68 -13.34 -2.29 -18.76
CA GLY A 68 -13.23 -2.34 -17.30
C GLY A 68 -11.94 -1.75 -16.73
N ALA A 69 -11.93 -1.65 -15.39
CA ALA A 69 -10.84 -1.08 -14.61
C ALA A 69 -9.86 -2.16 -14.12
N ASP A 70 -8.61 -1.76 -13.96
CA ASP A 70 -7.54 -2.55 -13.34
C ASP A 70 -6.88 -1.74 -12.22
N GLY A 71 -6.37 -2.44 -11.20
CA GLY A 71 -5.69 -1.78 -10.10
C GLY A 71 -5.40 -2.67 -8.91
N PHE A 72 -4.86 -2.03 -7.88
CA PHE A 72 -4.51 -2.68 -6.62
C PHE A 72 -4.70 -1.74 -5.42
N ARG A 73 -4.81 -2.36 -4.24
CA ARG A 73 -4.72 -1.73 -2.93
C ARG A 73 -3.80 -2.58 -2.06
N ILE A 74 -2.84 -1.95 -1.42
CA ILE A 74 -1.92 -2.60 -0.49
C ILE A 74 -1.92 -1.79 0.81
N GLY A 75 -2.36 -2.43 1.88
CA GLY A 75 -2.37 -1.86 3.23
C GLY A 75 -1.18 -2.38 4.03
N PHE A 76 -0.49 -1.51 4.76
CA PHE A 76 0.64 -1.86 5.62
C PHE A 76 0.43 -1.28 7.01
N GLN A 77 0.64 -2.09 8.04
CA GLN A 77 0.69 -1.61 9.42
C GLN A 77 2.14 -1.56 9.88
N LEU A 78 2.72 -0.36 9.90
CA LEU A 78 4.09 -0.15 10.33
C LEU A 78 4.21 -0.09 11.88
N PRO A 79 5.37 -0.47 12.44
CA PRO A 79 5.68 -0.22 13.85
C PRO A 79 5.82 1.29 14.13
N LYS A 80 5.78 1.68 15.41
CA LYS A 80 5.78 3.09 15.83
C LYS A 80 7.15 3.79 15.70
N ASP A 81 8.23 3.11 16.06
CA ASP A 81 9.55 3.72 16.23
C ASP A 81 10.39 3.67 14.96
N LEU A 82 9.88 4.28 13.89
CA LEU A 82 10.48 4.24 12.55
C LEU A 82 11.68 5.18 12.42
N ARG A 83 12.74 4.72 11.76
CA ARG A 83 13.99 5.48 11.57
C ARG A 83 14.47 5.45 10.14
N VAL A 84 15.12 6.52 9.71
CA VAL A 84 15.81 6.56 8.41
C VAL A 84 16.84 5.43 8.33
N GLY A 85 16.86 4.72 7.21
CA GLY A 85 17.68 3.54 6.94
C GLY A 85 17.09 2.23 7.47
N GLN A 86 15.96 2.25 8.19
CA GLN A 86 15.33 1.04 8.69
C GLN A 86 14.61 0.29 7.56
N SER A 87 14.94 -0.99 7.39
CA SER A 87 14.18 -1.93 6.57
C SER A 87 13.29 -2.81 7.45
N ILE A 88 12.04 -2.96 7.04
CA ILE A 88 11.00 -3.66 7.80
C ILE A 88 10.45 -4.75 6.90
N LEU A 89 10.71 -5.99 7.30
CA LEU A 89 10.05 -7.14 6.69
C LEU A 89 8.63 -7.26 7.24
N LEU A 90 7.67 -7.24 6.34
CA LEU A 90 6.25 -7.32 6.61
C LEU A 90 5.73 -8.69 6.15
N ARG A 91 4.86 -9.28 6.97
CA ARG A 91 4.21 -10.55 6.68
C ARG A 91 2.75 -10.33 6.28
N PRO A 92 2.15 -11.19 5.45
CA PRO A 92 0.73 -11.11 5.16
C PRO A 92 -0.11 -11.19 6.45
N ALA A 93 -1.21 -10.44 6.50
CA ALA A 93 -2.20 -10.58 7.55
C ALA A 93 -2.82 -11.97 7.48
N ALA A 94 -2.71 -12.75 8.56
CA ALA A 94 -3.19 -14.13 8.59
C ALA A 94 -4.70 -14.20 8.34
N VAL A 95 -5.15 -15.13 7.50
CA VAL A 95 -6.60 -15.36 7.26
C VAL A 95 -7.31 -15.76 8.56
N TYR A 96 -6.70 -16.66 9.32
CA TYR A 96 -7.23 -17.10 10.60
C TYR A 96 -6.66 -16.25 11.72
N ARG A 97 -7.55 -15.56 12.42
CA ARG A 97 -7.23 -14.65 13.51
C ARG A 97 -8.16 -14.92 14.67
N ASP A 98 -7.65 -14.79 15.89
CA ASP A 98 -8.48 -14.86 17.10
C ASP A 98 -9.11 -13.50 17.45
N ASP A 99 -8.57 -12.40 16.90
CA ASP A 99 -8.89 -11.01 17.24
C ASP A 99 -9.88 -10.33 16.26
N PHE A 100 -10.93 -11.02 15.83
CA PHE A 100 -11.95 -10.47 14.92
C PHE A 100 -13.23 -10.00 15.64
N GLN A 101 -13.92 -9.06 15.00
CA GLN A 101 -15.25 -8.62 15.37
C GLN A 101 -16.20 -8.78 14.18
N VAL A 102 -17.42 -9.29 14.42
CA VAL A 102 -18.48 -9.33 13.40
C VAL A 102 -19.37 -8.10 13.56
N VAL A 103 -19.49 -7.29 12.51
CA VAL A 103 -20.34 -6.10 12.46
C VAL A 103 -21.30 -6.24 11.28
N GLY A 104 -22.58 -6.52 11.58
CA GLY A 104 -23.55 -6.83 10.54
C GLY A 104 -23.19 -8.14 9.83
N VAL A 105 -22.83 -8.05 8.55
CA VAL A 105 -22.40 -9.19 7.70
C VAL A 105 -20.89 -9.24 7.49
N GLU A 106 -20.15 -8.27 8.03
CA GLU A 106 -18.70 -8.16 7.83
C GLU A 106 -17.96 -8.71 9.04
N THR A 107 -16.89 -9.46 8.78
CA THR A 107 -15.90 -9.81 9.78
C THR A 107 -14.73 -8.86 9.64
N LEU A 108 -14.45 -8.08 10.68
CA LEU A 108 -13.41 -7.07 10.73
C LEU A 108 -12.29 -7.50 11.68
N SER A 109 -11.06 -7.08 11.39
CA SER A 109 -9.92 -7.23 12.30
C SER A 109 -9.04 -5.99 12.24
N ARG A 110 -8.29 -5.77 13.31
CA ARG A 110 -7.16 -4.83 13.29
C ARG A 110 -5.97 -5.50 12.63
N MET A 111 -5.17 -4.72 11.92
CA MET A 111 -3.84 -5.15 11.49
C MET A 111 -2.86 -5.05 12.65
N ALA A 112 -2.02 -6.07 12.83
CA ALA A 112 -0.91 -6.01 13.77
C ALA A 112 0.29 -5.28 13.15
N ALA A 113 1.13 -4.66 13.97
CA ALA A 113 2.38 -4.07 13.51
C ALA A 113 3.25 -5.13 12.82
N GLY A 114 3.79 -4.79 11.65
CA GLY A 114 4.55 -5.73 10.82
C GLY A 114 3.69 -6.50 9.81
N GLU A 115 2.40 -6.21 9.69
CA GLU A 115 1.51 -6.89 8.74
C GLU A 115 1.23 -6.07 7.48
N PHE A 116 0.92 -6.77 6.40
CA PHE A 116 0.36 -6.18 5.18
C PHE A 116 -0.80 -6.99 4.62
N THR A 117 -1.67 -6.34 3.84
CA THR A 117 -2.64 -7.02 2.97
C THR A 117 -2.56 -6.44 1.56
N ALA A 118 -2.98 -7.22 0.56
CA ALA A 118 -3.08 -6.77 -0.80
C ALA A 118 -4.38 -7.29 -1.46
N PHE A 119 -4.97 -6.40 -2.25
CA PHE A 119 -6.14 -6.65 -3.07
C PHE A 119 -5.83 -6.21 -4.51
N ARG A 120 -6.17 -7.06 -5.48
CA ARG A 120 -6.02 -6.76 -6.90
C ARG A 120 -7.36 -6.89 -7.60
N PHE A 121 -7.61 -6.05 -8.59
CA PHE A 121 -8.80 -6.14 -9.41
C PHE A 121 -8.46 -5.88 -10.87
N GLU A 122 -9.03 -6.69 -11.76
CA GLU A 122 -8.98 -6.58 -13.21
C GLU A 122 -10.32 -7.05 -13.74
N SER A 123 -11.23 -6.13 -14.09
CA SER A 123 -12.60 -6.48 -14.47
C SER A 123 -12.67 -7.63 -15.49
N PRO A 124 -13.37 -8.75 -15.18
CA PRO A 124 -14.29 -8.96 -14.05
C PRO A 124 -13.67 -9.62 -12.80
N GLN A 125 -12.38 -9.91 -12.82
CA GLN A 125 -11.66 -10.58 -11.75
C GLN A 125 -11.30 -9.62 -10.61
N VAL A 126 -11.34 -10.15 -9.39
CA VAL A 126 -10.79 -9.54 -8.18
C VAL A 126 -10.02 -10.63 -7.43
N ASP A 127 -9.11 -10.30 -6.53
CA ASP A 127 -8.42 -11.31 -5.73
C ASP A 127 -7.78 -10.68 -4.50
N THR A 128 -7.65 -11.47 -3.44
CA THR A 128 -6.87 -11.14 -2.24
C THR A 128 -5.62 -12.01 -2.17
N LEU A 129 -4.69 -11.69 -1.26
CA LEU A 129 -3.51 -12.52 -1.05
C LEU A 129 -3.90 -13.99 -0.85
N ASP A 130 -3.14 -14.87 -1.50
CA ASP A 130 -3.28 -16.33 -1.40
C ASP A 130 -3.17 -16.78 0.06
N ASP A 131 -4.09 -17.65 0.49
CA ASP A 131 -4.22 -18.12 1.87
C ASP A 131 -3.04 -18.98 2.34
N SER A 132 -2.27 -19.53 1.39
CA SER A 132 -1.02 -20.23 1.68
C SER A 132 0.09 -19.29 2.14
N PHE A 133 0.02 -18.00 1.79
CA PHE A 133 1.01 -16.94 2.03
C PHE A 133 2.46 -17.29 1.65
N SER A 134 2.68 -18.42 0.97
CA SER A 134 3.98 -19.09 0.88
C SER A 134 5.04 -18.30 0.12
N THR A 135 4.60 -17.31 -0.68
CA THR A 135 5.45 -16.48 -1.52
C THR A 135 5.20 -14.98 -1.33
N SER A 136 4.28 -14.61 -0.44
CA SER A 136 3.88 -13.22 -0.24
C SER A 136 4.74 -12.55 0.83
N SER A 137 5.42 -11.46 0.48
CA SER A 137 6.28 -10.69 1.38
C SER A 137 6.33 -9.23 0.95
N ALA A 138 6.48 -8.33 1.91
CA ALA A 138 6.80 -6.94 1.61
C ALA A 138 7.96 -6.46 2.47
N THR A 139 8.87 -5.69 1.89
CA THR A 139 9.91 -4.97 2.62
C THR A 139 9.70 -3.48 2.40
N ILE A 140 9.58 -2.73 3.48
CA ILE A 140 9.56 -1.27 3.44
C ILE A 140 10.87 -0.76 4.03
N THR A 141 11.60 0.05 3.27
CA THR A 141 12.80 0.75 3.74
C THR A 141 12.51 2.24 3.87
N ILE A 142 12.74 2.82 5.04
CA ILE A 142 12.54 4.25 5.28
C ILE A 142 13.76 5.02 4.78
N LYS A 143 13.61 5.78 3.69
CA LYS A 143 14.73 6.46 3.02
C LYS A 143 15.00 7.84 3.55
N ALA A 144 13.95 8.58 3.85
CA ALA A 144 14.04 9.93 4.40
C ALA A 144 12.82 10.21 5.27
N ILE A 145 13.03 10.87 6.40
CA ILE A 145 11.97 11.44 7.23
C ILE A 145 12.24 12.93 7.30
N GLU A 146 11.50 13.71 6.52
CA GLU A 146 11.58 15.16 6.51
C GLU A 146 10.44 15.76 7.35
N LYS A 147 10.35 17.09 7.38
CA LYS A 147 9.34 17.80 8.17
C LYS A 147 7.92 17.46 7.69
N ASP A 148 7.69 17.49 6.38
CA ASP A 148 6.35 17.39 5.79
C ASP A 148 6.16 16.11 4.95
N THR A 149 7.24 15.37 4.71
CA THR A 149 7.25 14.19 3.85
C THR A 149 8.04 13.04 4.46
N VAL A 150 7.72 11.83 4.03
CA VAL A 150 8.54 10.63 4.27
C VAL A 150 8.70 9.88 2.96
N THR A 151 9.93 9.49 2.64
CA THR A 151 10.22 8.67 1.47
C THR A 151 10.47 7.23 1.90
N ILE A 152 9.83 6.29 1.22
CA ILE A 152 10.01 4.85 1.44
C ILE A 152 10.37 4.15 0.13
N ASP A 153 11.20 3.13 0.21
CA ASP A 153 11.33 2.11 -0.85
C ASP A 153 10.45 0.93 -0.47
N LEU A 154 9.61 0.48 -1.40
CA LEU A 154 8.78 -0.72 -1.25
C LEU A 154 9.24 -1.80 -2.22
N GLU A 155 9.62 -2.94 -1.68
CA GLU A 155 9.74 -4.21 -2.40
C GLU A 155 8.56 -5.11 -1.98
N LEU A 156 7.64 -5.40 -2.90
CA LEU A 156 6.48 -6.26 -2.68
C LEU A 156 6.54 -7.45 -3.63
N ASN A 157 6.28 -8.61 -3.05
CA ASN A 157 5.91 -9.81 -3.77
C ASN A 157 4.57 -10.30 -3.21
N ALA A 158 3.51 -10.23 -4.00
CA ALA A 158 2.16 -10.57 -3.58
C ALA A 158 1.62 -11.68 -4.48
N SER A 159 1.32 -12.83 -3.90
CA SER A 159 0.73 -13.95 -4.62
C SER A 159 -0.78 -13.93 -4.45
N PHE A 160 -1.48 -14.09 -5.56
CA PHE A 160 -2.92 -14.12 -5.68
C PHE A 160 -3.31 -15.47 -6.31
N ARG A 161 -4.31 -16.16 -5.74
CA ARG A 161 -4.66 -17.52 -6.15
C ARG A 161 -5.11 -17.60 -7.62
N ARG A 162 -5.87 -16.61 -8.08
CA ARG A 162 -6.47 -16.53 -9.42
C ARG A 162 -5.70 -15.59 -10.34
N MET A 163 -5.12 -14.53 -9.78
CA MET A 163 -4.42 -13.49 -10.56
C MET A 163 -2.90 -13.67 -10.62
N GLY A 164 -2.36 -14.69 -9.95
CA GLY A 164 -0.94 -15.03 -9.97
C GLY A 164 -0.07 -14.05 -9.18
N LEU A 165 1.20 -13.95 -9.58
CA LEU A 165 2.17 -13.12 -8.89
C LEU A 165 2.06 -11.65 -9.30
N PHE A 166 2.17 -10.77 -8.31
CA PHE A 166 2.29 -9.32 -8.50
C PHE A 166 3.51 -8.82 -7.74
N THR A 167 4.43 -8.18 -8.47
CA THR A 167 5.64 -7.62 -7.90
C THR A 167 5.66 -6.11 -8.07
N LEU A 168 6.11 -5.39 -7.04
CA LEU A 168 6.29 -3.95 -7.08
C LEU A 168 7.62 -3.62 -6.40
N ASP A 169 8.49 -2.90 -7.08
CA ASP A 169 9.77 -2.41 -6.55
C ASP A 169 9.85 -0.92 -6.91
N GLN A 170 9.46 -0.06 -5.97
CA GLN A 170 9.28 1.36 -6.25
C GLN A 170 9.41 2.23 -5.00
N GLU A 171 9.98 3.43 -5.21
CA GLU A 171 10.02 4.51 -4.22
C GLU A 171 8.69 5.29 -4.17
N PHE A 172 8.23 5.61 -2.96
CA PHE A 172 7.06 6.43 -2.70
C PHE A 172 7.39 7.57 -1.74
N THR A 173 6.84 8.76 -2.02
CA THR A 173 6.87 9.90 -1.09
C THR A 173 5.48 10.11 -0.48
N LEU A 174 5.42 10.02 0.85
CA LEU A 174 4.23 10.14 1.70
C LEU A 174 4.17 11.55 2.30
N SER A 175 2.97 12.06 2.58
CA SER A 175 2.79 13.33 3.30
C SER A 175 2.62 13.08 4.80
N ARG A 176 3.10 14.00 5.65
CA ARG A 176 3.06 13.89 7.14
C ARG A 176 1.89 14.64 7.81
N HIS A 177 0.84 15.00 7.06
CA HIS A 177 -0.23 15.86 7.55
C HIS A 177 -1.02 15.29 8.73
#